data_AF-W7TLE5-F1
#
_entry.id   AF-W7TLE5-F1
#
_cell.length_a   1.000
_cell.length_b   1.000
_cell.length_c   1.000
_cell.angle_alpha   90.00
_cell.angle_beta   90.00
_cell.angle_gamma   90.00
#
_symmetry.space_group_name_H-M   'P 1'
#
loop_
_entity.id
_entity.type
_entity.pdbx_description
1 polymer ?
#
loop_
_entity_poly.entity_id
_entity_poly.type
_entity_poly.pdbx_seq_one_letter_code
_entity_poly.pdbx_strand_id
1 'polypeptide(L)'
;MLDATKIEQMITTAAEAGELRHVIYLSSLGSERAAFQFSLDSMSGALEKKKAVEQSVRRLSKMLGFNFSIIRVGSLGPGNAGEQALSLEPGDPFSAGQTNWPTAAQAVVQSMALPSALNASFSVVNCKGKEAPVDDDWRDSLLKVVGPEVLRLTFRAAPVADMRMSLRAWALQFMEGERKLTTKVFAVRTPLGAKIYFLPTMQNLGPGFREEKAIEKARMKGEASLGGQKPTRPILEGGLEVCVEEVGKEGGREAGKKRVRVRRIAMEEGTVVKAMSERELLESLKAEVESTEKMAAQGRSVGGGAPPA
;
A
#
# COMPACT_ATOMS: atom_id res chain seq x y z
N MET A 1 17.75 -23.14 -13.33
CA MET A 1 16.70 -22.21 -12.86
C MET A 1 15.66 -23.05 -12.13
N LEU A 2 15.30 -22.72 -10.89
CA LEU A 2 14.27 -23.47 -10.15
C LEU A 2 12.91 -23.26 -10.82
N ASP A 3 12.17 -24.33 -11.06
CA ASP A 3 10.79 -24.25 -11.57
C ASP A 3 9.81 -23.91 -10.44
N ALA A 4 8.59 -23.49 -10.81
CA ALA A 4 7.56 -23.12 -9.85
C ALA A 4 7.19 -24.29 -8.94
N THR A 5 7.07 -25.50 -9.50
CA THR A 5 6.70 -26.71 -8.77
C THR A 5 7.67 -27.03 -7.62
N LYS A 6 8.97 -26.91 -7.86
CA LYS A 6 10.00 -27.15 -6.84
C LYS A 6 10.01 -26.06 -5.77
N ILE A 7 9.79 -24.79 -6.13
CA ILE A 7 9.64 -23.70 -5.16
C ILE A 7 8.40 -23.96 -4.29
N GLU A 8 7.28 -24.36 -4.90
CA GLU A 8 6.05 -24.67 -4.18
C GLU A 8 6.23 -25.82 -3.19
N GLN A 9 6.91 -26.89 -3.61
CA GLN A 9 7.26 -28.00 -2.71
C GLN A 9 8.12 -27.52 -1.55
N MET A 10 9.18 -26.75 -1.80
CA MET A 10 10.05 -26.23 -0.74
C MET A 10 9.30 -25.38 0.29
N ILE A 11 8.43 -24.48 -0.19
CA ILE A 11 7.62 -23.62 0.70
C ILE A 11 6.62 -24.45 1.50
N THR A 12 5.97 -25.43 0.86
CA THR A 12 4.96 -26.29 1.51
C THR A 12 5.62 -27.15 2.59
N THR A 13 6.73 -27.81 2.28
CA THR A 13 7.51 -28.58 3.28
C THR A 13 7.98 -27.69 4.44
N ALA A 14 8.46 -26.48 4.15
CA ALA A 14 8.87 -25.55 5.21
C ALA A 14 7.70 -25.05 6.07
N ALA A 15 6.51 -24.88 5.48
CA ALA A 15 5.30 -24.51 6.21
C ALA A 15 4.77 -25.67 7.08
N GLU A 16 4.82 -26.91 6.58
CA GLU A 16 4.43 -28.11 7.33
C GLU A 16 5.31 -28.35 8.56
N ALA A 17 6.57 -27.92 8.53
CA ALA A 17 7.44 -27.90 9.72
C ALA A 17 7.00 -26.90 10.79
N GLY A 18 6.03 -26.02 10.51
CA GLY A 18 5.36 -25.15 11.49
C GLY A 18 6.07 -23.84 11.83
N GLU A 19 7.24 -23.57 11.24
CA GLU A 19 8.08 -22.42 11.61
C GLU A 19 8.15 -21.31 10.55
N LEU A 20 7.52 -21.53 9.38
CA LEU A 20 7.63 -20.59 8.27
C LEU A 20 6.81 -19.30 8.51
N ARG A 21 7.50 -18.19 8.79
CA ARG A 21 6.88 -16.88 9.02
C ARG A 21 7.01 -15.91 7.85
N HIS A 22 8.09 -16.03 7.08
CA HIS A 22 8.41 -15.09 6.00
C HIS A 22 9.21 -15.77 4.88
N VAL A 23 8.75 -15.62 3.64
CA VAL A 23 9.45 -16.06 2.43
C VAL A 23 9.95 -14.84 1.66
N ILE A 24 11.26 -14.76 1.42
CA ILE A 24 11.85 -13.74 0.55
C ILE A 24 12.24 -14.39 -0.77
N TYR A 25 11.69 -13.87 -1.86
CA TYR A 25 11.96 -14.36 -3.20
C TYR A 25 12.71 -13.31 -4.02
N LEU A 26 13.93 -13.66 -4.44
CA LEU A 26 14.74 -12.85 -5.34
C LEU A 26 14.39 -13.20 -6.80
N SER A 27 13.76 -12.26 -7.48
CA SER A 27 13.31 -12.35 -8.87
C SER A 27 14.11 -11.41 -9.76
N SER A 28 13.80 -11.42 -11.06
CA SER A 28 14.45 -10.60 -12.08
C SER A 28 13.55 -9.43 -12.48
N LEU A 29 14.14 -8.28 -12.80
CA LEU A 29 13.46 -7.17 -13.48
C LEU A 29 12.79 -7.65 -14.77
N GLY A 30 11.67 -7.01 -15.11
CA GLY A 30 10.88 -7.31 -16.31
C GLY A 30 9.98 -8.54 -16.21
N SER A 31 9.98 -9.24 -15.07
CA SER A 31 9.11 -10.41 -14.84
C SER A 31 7.63 -10.07 -14.90
N GLU A 32 7.19 -8.88 -14.49
CA GLU A 32 5.77 -8.50 -14.63
C GLU A 32 5.38 -8.23 -16.11
N ARG A 33 6.35 -7.74 -16.90
CA ARG A 33 6.20 -7.34 -18.32
C ARG A 33 6.50 -8.45 -19.32
N ALA A 34 6.67 -9.70 -18.87
CA ALA A 34 7.02 -10.83 -19.73
C ALA A 34 6.14 -10.99 -20.99
N ALA A 35 4.90 -10.46 -20.97
CA ALA A 35 3.97 -10.49 -22.11
C ALA A 35 4.16 -9.37 -23.16
N PHE A 36 4.98 -8.33 -22.92
CA PHE A 36 4.98 -7.09 -23.72
C PHE A 36 6.33 -6.63 -24.28
N GLN A 37 7.46 -7.29 -23.98
CA GLN A 37 8.78 -6.88 -24.48
C GLN A 37 9.44 -7.98 -25.31
N PHE A 38 9.97 -7.62 -26.49
CA PHE A 38 10.88 -8.44 -27.29
C PHE A 38 12.32 -8.30 -26.74
N SER A 39 12.62 -8.91 -25.59
CA SER A 39 13.99 -9.07 -25.08
C SER A 39 14.42 -10.53 -25.25
N LEU A 40 15.73 -10.80 -25.38
CA LEU A 40 16.22 -12.19 -25.50
C LEU A 40 15.81 -13.08 -24.30
N ASP A 41 15.58 -12.48 -23.13
CA ASP A 41 15.08 -13.16 -21.93
C ASP A 41 13.56 -13.45 -21.97
N SER A 42 12.77 -12.68 -22.72
CA SER A 42 11.36 -13.02 -22.96
C SER A 42 11.22 -14.11 -24.02
N MET A 43 12.13 -14.16 -25.02
CA MET A 43 12.15 -15.22 -26.05
C MET A 43 12.52 -16.61 -25.50
N SER A 44 13.17 -16.70 -24.33
CA SER A 44 13.53 -17.97 -23.69
C SER A 44 12.48 -18.50 -22.70
N GLY A 45 11.39 -17.74 -22.45
CA GLY A 45 10.37 -18.06 -21.45
C GLY A 45 10.86 -17.98 -20.00
N ALA A 46 12.08 -17.49 -19.76
CA ALA A 46 12.67 -17.40 -18.43
C ALA A 46 11.92 -16.40 -17.53
N LEU A 47 11.54 -15.24 -18.07
CA LEU A 47 10.77 -14.23 -17.34
C LEU A 47 9.34 -14.72 -17.00
N GLU A 48 8.71 -15.48 -17.89
CA GLU A 48 7.40 -16.10 -17.61
C GLU A 48 7.48 -17.12 -16.48
N LYS A 49 8.54 -17.95 -16.46
CA LYS A 49 8.78 -18.87 -15.36
C LYS A 49 8.99 -18.13 -14.04
N LYS A 50 9.71 -17.01 -14.04
CA LYS A 50 9.87 -16.15 -12.85
C LYS A 50 8.53 -15.58 -12.39
N LYS A 51 7.72 -15.08 -13.31
CA LYS A 51 6.37 -14.57 -13.03
C LYS A 51 5.47 -15.63 -12.42
N ALA A 52 5.52 -16.86 -12.94
CA ALA A 52 4.77 -17.99 -12.40
C ALA A 52 5.18 -18.29 -10.95
N VAL A 53 6.49 -18.31 -10.66
CA VAL A 53 7.00 -18.49 -9.28
C VAL A 53 6.51 -17.38 -8.35
N GLU A 54 6.54 -16.11 -8.79
CA GLU A 54 6.03 -14.99 -7.99
C GLU A 54 4.53 -15.14 -7.66
N GLN A 55 3.73 -15.59 -8.63
CA GLN A 55 2.32 -15.88 -8.41
C GLN A 55 2.12 -17.04 -7.43
N SER A 56 2.91 -18.11 -7.55
CA SER A 56 2.92 -19.25 -6.63
C SER A 56 3.25 -18.84 -5.20
N VAL A 57 4.28 -18.01 -4.98
CA VAL A 57 4.66 -17.50 -3.65
C VAL A 57 3.50 -16.72 -3.02
N ARG A 58 2.84 -15.83 -3.78
CA ARG A 58 1.68 -15.06 -3.30
C ARG A 58 0.50 -15.97 -2.95
N ARG A 59 0.21 -16.95 -3.80
CA ARG A 59 -0.87 -17.92 -3.58
C ARG A 59 -0.62 -18.75 -2.32
N LEU A 60 0.59 -19.29 -2.17
CA LEU A 60 0.97 -20.11 -1.00
C LEU A 60 0.98 -19.29 0.29
N SER A 61 1.43 -18.04 0.25
CA SER A 61 1.36 -17.12 1.40
C SER A 61 -0.07 -17.00 1.93
N LYS A 62 -1.06 -16.85 1.03
CA LYS A 62 -2.48 -16.78 1.41
C LYS A 62 -3.00 -18.09 1.99
N MET A 63 -2.59 -19.22 1.40
CA MET A 63 -3.05 -20.55 1.83
C MET A 63 -2.45 -20.98 3.17
N LEU A 64 -1.18 -20.68 3.40
CA LEU A 64 -0.37 -21.21 4.50
C LEU A 64 -0.09 -20.16 5.59
N GLY A 65 -0.42 -18.89 5.36
CA GLY A 65 -0.40 -17.84 6.39
C GLY A 65 0.97 -17.22 6.67
N PHE A 66 1.98 -17.43 5.82
CA PHE A 66 3.29 -16.77 5.95
C PHE A 66 3.33 -15.42 5.22
N ASN A 67 4.19 -14.49 5.65
CA ASN A 67 4.43 -13.23 4.93
C ASN A 67 5.39 -13.43 3.75
N PHE A 68 5.37 -12.57 2.74
CA PHE A 68 6.36 -12.65 1.65
C PHE A 68 7.02 -11.32 1.31
N SER A 69 8.19 -11.35 0.67
CA SER A 69 8.76 -10.19 -0.03
C SER A 69 9.28 -10.65 -1.38
N ILE A 70 8.84 -10.01 -2.47
CA ILE A 70 9.35 -10.28 -3.82
C ILE A 70 10.25 -9.11 -4.22
N ILE A 71 11.54 -9.40 -4.39
CA ILE A 71 12.56 -8.41 -4.71
C ILE A 71 13.03 -8.66 -6.15
N ARG A 72 12.76 -7.72 -7.06
CA ARG A 72 13.19 -7.80 -8.46
C ARG A 72 14.49 -7.02 -8.63
N VAL A 73 15.55 -7.75 -8.92
CA VAL A 73 16.87 -7.15 -9.15
C VAL A 73 17.16 -7.08 -10.64
N GLY A 74 17.90 -6.06 -11.04
CA GLY A 74 18.40 -5.91 -12.39
C GLY A 74 19.53 -6.87 -12.69
N SER A 75 20.28 -6.56 -13.76
CA SER A 75 21.47 -7.31 -14.10
C SER A 75 22.44 -7.24 -12.94
N LEU A 76 22.58 -8.39 -12.31
CA LEU A 76 23.42 -8.56 -11.17
C LEU A 76 24.89 -8.32 -11.66
N GLY A 77 25.63 -7.36 -11.05
CA GLY A 77 27.11 -7.24 -11.20
C GLY A 77 27.87 -6.77 -9.93
N PRO A 78 29.22 -6.63 -9.96
CA PRO A 78 29.97 -5.99 -8.87
C PRO A 78 29.65 -4.48 -8.68
N GLY A 79 28.93 -3.88 -9.64
CA GLY A 79 28.54 -2.46 -9.64
C GLY A 79 29.55 -1.57 -10.35
N ASN A 80 29.08 -0.45 -10.89
CA ASN A 80 29.91 0.54 -11.57
C ASN A 80 30.37 1.64 -10.60
N ALA A 81 31.57 2.18 -10.83
CA ALA A 81 32.06 3.31 -10.07
C ALA A 81 31.14 4.53 -10.26
N GLY A 82 30.60 5.07 -9.16
CA GLY A 82 29.64 6.20 -9.20
C GLY A 82 28.17 5.81 -9.40
N GLU A 83 27.85 4.51 -9.44
CA GLU A 83 26.48 3.98 -9.41
C GLU A 83 26.28 3.12 -8.16
N GLN A 84 26.41 3.76 -7.00
CA GLN A 84 26.32 3.10 -5.69
C GLN A 84 25.03 3.44 -4.95
N ALA A 85 24.35 4.52 -5.34
CA ALA A 85 23.08 4.91 -4.73
C ALA A 85 21.95 3.93 -5.06
N LEU A 86 20.92 3.94 -4.22
CA LEU A 86 19.75 3.09 -4.31
C LEU A 86 18.63 3.76 -5.09
N SER A 87 18.05 3.05 -6.05
CA SER A 87 16.75 3.36 -6.62
C SER A 87 15.84 2.15 -6.45
N LEU A 88 14.72 2.37 -5.79
CA LEU A 88 13.78 1.32 -5.44
C LEU A 88 12.37 1.83 -5.72
N GLU A 89 11.60 1.01 -6.42
CA GLU A 89 10.24 1.36 -6.85
C GLU A 89 9.27 0.18 -6.65
N PRO A 90 7.98 0.47 -6.33
CA PRO A 90 6.96 -0.56 -6.19
C PRO A 90 6.70 -1.28 -7.51
N GLY A 91 6.46 -2.60 -7.46
CA GLY A 91 6.23 -3.40 -8.66
C GLY A 91 7.50 -3.60 -9.48
N ASP A 92 7.40 -3.42 -10.80
CA ASP A 92 8.50 -3.64 -11.76
C ASP A 92 8.58 -2.55 -12.88
N PRO A 93 8.68 -1.25 -12.52
CA PRO A 93 8.67 -0.17 -13.50
C PRO A 93 9.98 -0.04 -14.28
N PHE A 94 11.12 -0.47 -13.74
CA PHE A 94 12.41 -0.29 -14.41
C PHE A 94 12.51 -1.15 -15.68
N SER A 95 12.78 -0.53 -16.82
CA SER A 95 12.95 -1.22 -18.10
C SER A 95 14.24 -2.03 -18.16
N ALA A 96 15.30 -1.50 -17.55
CA ALA A 96 16.61 -2.10 -17.39
C ALA A 96 17.32 -1.46 -16.19
N GLY A 97 18.39 -2.09 -15.72
CA GLY A 97 19.25 -1.55 -14.67
C GLY A 97 20.20 -2.62 -14.14
N GLN A 98 21.28 -2.19 -13.49
CA GLN A 98 22.16 -3.09 -12.76
C GLN A 98 21.86 -3.03 -11.26
N THR A 99 22.05 -4.15 -10.57
CA THR A 99 22.00 -4.21 -9.11
C THR A 99 23.29 -4.86 -8.63
N ASN A 100 24.02 -4.16 -7.76
CA ASN A 100 25.30 -4.63 -7.25
C ASN A 100 25.12 -5.63 -6.09
N TRP A 101 26.17 -6.41 -5.77
CA TRP A 101 26.05 -7.47 -4.75
C TRP A 101 25.69 -6.92 -3.38
N PRO A 102 26.34 -5.85 -2.91
CA PRO A 102 26.00 -5.25 -1.63
C PRO A 102 24.55 -4.78 -1.56
N THR A 103 24.05 -4.09 -2.60
CA THR A 103 22.66 -3.60 -2.66
C THR A 103 21.67 -4.75 -2.71
N ALA A 104 21.93 -5.80 -3.49
CA ALA A 104 21.05 -6.98 -3.53
C ALA A 104 21.01 -7.72 -2.18
N ALA A 105 22.16 -7.89 -1.53
CA ALA A 105 22.24 -8.49 -0.19
C ALA A 105 21.52 -7.64 0.86
N GLN A 106 21.74 -6.32 0.84
CA GLN A 106 21.03 -5.40 1.73
C GLN A 106 19.52 -5.41 1.47
N ALA A 107 19.06 -5.49 0.22
CA ALA A 107 17.63 -5.58 -0.07
C ALA A 107 16.98 -6.79 0.62
N VAL A 108 17.67 -7.94 0.67
CA VAL A 108 17.21 -9.14 1.40
C VAL A 108 17.20 -8.90 2.90
N VAL A 109 18.30 -8.40 3.48
CA VAL A 109 18.40 -8.13 4.92
C VAL A 109 17.36 -7.12 5.38
N GLN A 110 17.21 -6.02 4.66
CA GLN A 110 16.23 -4.98 4.95
C GLN A 110 14.81 -5.52 4.79
N SER A 111 14.58 -6.45 3.87
CA SER A 111 13.28 -7.11 3.74
C SER A 111 12.93 -7.98 4.94
N MET A 112 13.93 -8.65 5.54
CA MET A 112 13.73 -9.42 6.78
C MET A 112 13.49 -8.51 7.99
N ALA A 113 14.19 -7.38 8.06
CA ALA A 113 14.22 -6.53 9.24
C ALA A 113 13.04 -5.54 9.30
N LEU A 114 12.59 -5.02 8.15
CA LEU A 114 11.65 -3.92 8.09
C LEU A 114 10.22 -4.41 7.80
N PRO A 115 9.24 -4.09 8.67
CA PRO A 115 7.84 -4.43 8.44
C PRO A 115 7.28 -3.90 7.11
N SER A 116 7.88 -2.83 6.57
CA SER A 116 7.49 -2.22 5.30
C SER A 116 7.72 -3.13 4.09
N ALA A 117 8.58 -4.13 4.20
CA ALA A 117 8.82 -5.09 3.12
C ALA A 117 7.89 -6.31 3.18
N LEU A 118 7.10 -6.47 4.25
CA LEU A 118 6.19 -7.60 4.39
C LEU A 118 5.02 -7.50 3.41
N ASN A 119 4.73 -8.61 2.75
CA ASN A 119 3.73 -8.77 1.69
C ASN A 119 3.89 -7.78 0.54
N ALA A 120 5.13 -7.33 0.31
CA ALA A 120 5.47 -6.33 -0.69
C ALA A 120 6.17 -6.95 -1.90
N SER A 121 6.05 -6.26 -3.04
CA SER A 121 6.84 -6.57 -4.23
C SER A 121 7.37 -5.31 -4.86
N PHE A 122 8.65 -5.33 -5.16
CA PHE A 122 9.36 -4.14 -5.59
C PHE A 122 10.58 -4.48 -6.41
N SER A 123 11.08 -3.48 -7.09
CA SER A 123 12.30 -3.58 -7.88
C SER A 123 13.38 -2.68 -7.31
N VAL A 124 14.62 -3.14 -7.42
CA VAL A 124 15.81 -2.48 -6.88
C VAL A 124 16.87 -2.42 -7.96
N VAL A 125 17.36 -1.23 -8.24
CA VAL A 125 18.49 -0.97 -9.13
C VAL A 125 19.44 0.04 -8.49
N ASN A 126 20.71 -0.01 -8.86
CA ASN A 126 21.62 1.07 -8.54
C ASN A 126 21.40 2.25 -9.48
N CYS A 127 21.57 3.47 -8.96
CA CYS A 127 21.50 4.71 -9.71
C CYS A 127 22.74 5.57 -9.44
N LYS A 128 22.87 6.67 -10.20
CA LYS A 128 24.00 7.59 -10.07
C LYS A 128 24.08 8.15 -8.65
N GLY A 129 25.21 7.89 -8.01
CA GLY A 129 25.52 8.32 -6.66
C GLY A 129 26.80 7.63 -6.19
N LYS A 130 27.62 8.35 -5.43
CA LYS A 130 28.92 7.85 -4.97
C LYS A 130 28.84 7.09 -3.65
N GLU A 131 27.76 7.28 -2.91
CA GLU A 131 27.57 6.71 -1.58
C GLU A 131 26.61 5.53 -1.66
N ALA A 132 26.94 4.48 -0.92
CA ALA A 132 26.04 3.35 -0.71
C ALA A 132 24.86 3.78 0.18
N PRO A 133 23.66 3.22 -0.03
CA PRO A 133 22.51 3.55 0.81
C PRO A 133 22.76 3.19 2.28
N VAL A 134 22.43 4.12 3.17
CA VAL A 134 22.40 3.86 4.62
C VAL A 134 21.02 3.34 5.03
N ASP A 135 20.87 2.85 6.27
CA ASP A 135 19.61 2.26 6.75
C ASP A 135 18.39 3.18 6.57
N ASP A 136 18.57 4.50 6.74
CA ASP A 136 17.48 5.46 6.55
C ASP A 136 17.04 5.57 5.08
N ASP A 137 17.97 5.47 4.12
CA ASP A 137 17.63 5.45 2.69
C ASP A 137 16.78 4.23 2.35
N TRP A 138 17.09 3.09 2.96
CA TRP A 138 16.32 1.86 2.83
C TRP A 138 14.94 1.98 3.44
N ARG A 139 14.82 2.52 4.67
CA ARG A 139 13.53 2.74 5.32
C ARG A 139 12.66 3.65 4.47
N ASP A 140 13.18 4.78 4.03
CA ASP A 140 12.43 5.75 3.22
C ASP A 140 12.04 5.19 1.85
N SER A 141 12.94 4.45 1.22
CA SER A 141 12.65 3.79 -0.06
C SER A 141 11.61 2.68 0.10
N LEU A 142 11.75 1.83 1.11
CA LEU A 142 10.81 0.74 1.37
C LEU A 142 9.44 1.23 1.84
N LEU A 143 9.33 2.44 2.39
CA LEU A 143 8.03 3.06 2.65
C LEU A 143 7.19 3.21 1.37
N LYS A 144 7.83 3.40 0.20
CA LYS A 144 7.13 3.43 -1.10
C LYS A 144 6.57 2.06 -1.47
N VAL A 145 7.25 1.01 -1.02
CA VAL A 145 7.08 -0.39 -1.41
C VAL A 145 6.11 -1.15 -0.54
N VAL A 146 5.86 -0.68 0.68
CA VAL A 146 4.64 -1.03 1.41
C VAL A 146 3.52 -0.85 0.42
N GLY A 147 2.96 -1.93 -0.11
CA GLY A 147 1.69 -1.78 -0.77
C GLY A 147 0.78 -1.12 0.28
N PRO A 148 0.06 0.00 0.00
CA PRO A 148 -0.02 0.73 -1.25
C PRO A 148 -0.04 2.25 -1.00
N GLU A 149 1.05 2.86 -0.51
CA GLU A 149 1.07 4.31 -0.29
C GLU A 149 0.98 5.08 -1.62
N VAL A 150 -0.17 5.71 -1.87
CA VAL A 150 -0.47 6.40 -3.15
C VAL A 150 -0.30 7.92 -3.08
N LEU A 151 -0.23 8.49 -1.86
CA LEU A 151 -0.03 9.93 -1.67
C LEU A 151 0.55 10.24 -0.30
N ARG A 152 1.45 11.23 -0.27
CA ARG A 152 2.00 11.85 0.94
C ARG A 152 1.96 13.37 0.80
N LEU A 153 1.42 14.05 1.81
CA LEU A 153 1.34 15.51 1.88
C LEU A 153 1.84 15.98 3.25
N THR A 154 2.80 16.90 3.27
CA THR A 154 3.24 17.54 4.52
C THR A 154 2.43 18.80 4.78
N PHE A 155 2.06 19.04 6.03
CA PHE A 155 1.38 20.27 6.44
C PHE A 155 2.01 20.79 7.75
N ARG A 156 1.86 22.10 8.01
CA ARG A 156 2.55 22.77 9.11
C ARG A 156 1.56 23.44 10.07
N ALA A 157 0.68 24.27 9.52
CA ALA A 157 -0.14 25.18 10.33
C ALA A 157 -1.24 24.45 11.12
N ALA A 158 -1.94 23.51 10.50
CA ALA A 158 -3.06 22.82 11.15
C ALA A 158 -2.61 21.93 12.31
N PRO A 159 -3.35 21.92 13.45
CA PRO A 159 -3.25 20.85 14.44
C PRO A 159 -3.62 19.49 13.82
N VAL A 160 -2.95 18.41 14.27
CA VAL A 160 -3.23 17.05 13.78
C VAL A 160 -4.67 16.64 14.05
N ALA A 161 -5.23 17.03 15.20
CA ALA A 161 -6.63 16.76 15.54
C ALA A 161 -7.60 17.36 14.52
N ASP A 162 -7.43 18.64 14.18
CA ASP A 162 -8.28 19.36 13.24
C ASP A 162 -8.18 18.77 11.83
N MET A 163 -6.96 18.44 11.39
CA MET A 163 -6.74 17.76 10.11
C MET A 163 -7.43 16.39 10.09
N ARG A 164 -7.38 15.61 11.19
CA ARG A 164 -8.12 14.33 11.28
C ARG A 164 -9.63 14.54 11.21
N MET A 165 -10.16 15.56 11.86
CA MET A 165 -11.60 15.86 11.82
C MET A 165 -12.04 16.28 10.41
N SER A 166 -11.30 17.17 9.76
CA SER A 166 -11.55 17.60 8.38
C SER A 166 -11.55 16.40 7.44
N LEU A 167 -10.51 15.57 7.45
CA LEU A 167 -10.41 14.44 6.52
C LEU A 167 -11.45 13.35 6.80
N ARG A 168 -11.92 13.20 8.04
CA ARG A 168 -13.08 12.33 8.36
C ARG A 168 -14.38 12.87 7.78
N ALA A 169 -14.60 14.19 7.87
CA ALA A 169 -15.78 14.83 7.29
C ALA A 169 -15.75 14.73 5.76
N TRP A 170 -14.62 15.07 5.15
CA TRP A 170 -14.37 14.94 3.71
C TRP A 170 -14.69 13.53 3.17
N ALA A 171 -14.26 12.48 3.86
CA ALA A 171 -14.53 11.11 3.43
C ALA A 171 -16.03 10.77 3.41
N LEU A 172 -16.82 11.36 4.32
CA LEU A 172 -18.26 11.11 4.40
C LEU A 172 -19.08 11.85 3.34
N GLN A 173 -18.56 12.97 2.79
CA GLN A 173 -19.24 13.73 1.72
C GLN A 173 -19.53 12.87 0.48
N PHE A 174 -18.71 11.84 0.22
CA PHE A 174 -18.91 10.90 -0.87
C PHE A 174 -20.03 9.87 -0.60
N MET A 175 -20.34 9.60 0.67
CA MET A 175 -21.46 8.75 1.07
C MET A 175 -22.79 9.51 1.09
N GLU A 176 -22.76 10.77 1.52
CA GLU A 176 -23.93 11.65 1.65
C GLU A 176 -24.40 12.20 0.30
N GLY A 177 -23.60 12.01 -0.75
CA GLY A 177 -23.94 12.43 -2.12
C GLY A 177 -23.60 13.89 -2.42
N GLU A 178 -22.95 14.59 -1.47
CA GLU A 178 -22.42 15.94 -1.66
C GLU A 178 -21.31 15.97 -2.71
N ARG A 179 -20.48 14.91 -2.77
CA ARG A 179 -19.49 14.67 -3.83
C ARG A 179 -19.82 13.37 -4.57
N LYS A 180 -19.70 13.41 -5.90
CA LYS A 180 -20.00 12.25 -6.77
C LYS A 180 -18.71 11.65 -7.32
N LEU A 181 -18.56 10.34 -7.13
CA LEU A 181 -17.57 9.51 -7.81
C LEU A 181 -18.30 8.60 -8.80
N THR A 182 -17.61 8.25 -9.87
CA THR A 182 -18.06 7.24 -10.83
C THR A 182 -18.28 5.88 -10.16
N THR A 183 -17.41 5.51 -9.22
CA THR A 183 -17.55 4.30 -8.40
C THR A 183 -18.27 4.62 -7.10
N LYS A 184 -19.26 3.80 -6.72
CA LYS A 184 -19.89 3.90 -5.39
C LYS A 184 -18.85 3.57 -4.31
N VAL A 185 -18.83 4.36 -3.24
CA VAL A 185 -17.88 4.18 -2.15
C VAL A 185 -18.57 4.00 -0.80
N PHE A 186 -17.86 3.39 0.13
CA PHE A 186 -18.22 3.29 1.53
C PHE A 186 -17.09 3.82 2.40
N ALA A 187 -17.34 4.83 3.21
CA ALA A 187 -16.35 5.47 4.05
C ALA A 187 -16.53 5.12 5.53
N VAL A 188 -15.41 4.89 6.24
CA VAL A 188 -15.36 4.57 7.66
C VAL A 188 -14.38 5.52 8.35
N ARG A 189 -14.79 6.14 9.46
CA ARG A 189 -13.88 6.95 10.28
C ARG A 189 -12.89 6.05 11.03
N THR A 190 -11.62 6.44 11.07
CA THR A 190 -10.59 5.75 11.86
C THR A 190 -9.94 6.70 12.86
N PRO A 191 -9.25 6.21 13.92
CA PRO A 191 -8.52 7.06 14.86
C PRO A 191 -7.47 7.97 14.19
N LEU A 192 -6.91 7.55 13.06
CA LEU A 192 -5.88 8.30 12.34
C LEU A 192 -6.42 9.15 11.20
N GLY A 193 -7.66 8.94 10.75
CA GLY A 193 -8.28 9.65 9.63
C GLY A 193 -9.51 8.90 9.15
N ALA A 194 -9.48 8.34 7.95
CA ALA A 194 -10.61 7.64 7.35
C ALA A 194 -10.18 6.49 6.41
N LYS A 195 -11.09 5.56 6.15
CA LYS A 195 -11.00 4.53 5.12
C LYS A 195 -12.13 4.73 4.12
N ILE A 196 -11.88 4.50 2.83
CA ILE A 196 -12.84 4.60 1.73
C ILE A 196 -12.71 3.32 0.92
N TYR A 197 -13.77 2.53 0.87
CA TYR A 197 -13.84 1.29 0.11
C TYR A 197 -14.58 1.52 -1.20
N PHE A 198 -14.08 0.94 -2.30
CA PHE A 198 -14.80 0.89 -3.56
C PHE A 198 -15.78 -0.28 -3.55
N LEU A 199 -17.04 -0.01 -3.88
CA LEU A 199 -18.09 -1.00 -3.89
C LEU A 199 -18.26 -1.60 -5.30
N PRO A 200 -18.45 -2.93 -5.41
CA PRO A 200 -18.77 -3.55 -6.68
C PRO A 200 -20.09 -3.01 -7.24
N THR A 201 -20.17 -2.98 -8.56
CA THR A 201 -21.42 -2.68 -9.27
C THR A 201 -22.47 -3.70 -8.84
N MET A 202 -23.71 -3.26 -8.58
CA MET A 202 -24.75 -3.91 -7.76
C MET A 202 -25.18 -5.35 -8.10
N GLN A 203 -24.54 -6.06 -9.02
CA GLN A 203 -24.95 -7.41 -9.42
C GLN A 203 -24.59 -8.51 -8.41
N ASN A 204 -23.64 -8.28 -7.48
CA ASN A 204 -23.16 -9.34 -6.56
C ASN A 204 -22.94 -8.89 -5.09
N LEU A 205 -23.91 -8.21 -4.46
CA LEU A 205 -23.81 -7.91 -3.02
C LEU A 205 -24.43 -9.04 -2.20
N GLY A 206 -23.57 -9.83 -1.53
CA GLY A 206 -23.99 -10.85 -0.58
C GLY A 206 -24.65 -10.29 0.69
N PRO A 207 -25.37 -11.13 1.46
CA PRO A 207 -26.23 -10.71 2.58
C PRO A 207 -25.50 -9.92 3.69
N GLY A 208 -24.24 -10.23 4.00
CA GLY A 208 -23.47 -9.54 5.06
C GLY A 208 -23.18 -8.06 4.81
N PHE A 209 -23.21 -7.59 3.55
CA PHE A 209 -23.04 -6.17 3.23
C PHE A 209 -24.21 -5.30 3.70
N ARG A 210 -25.42 -5.88 3.70
CA ARG A 210 -26.62 -5.17 4.15
C ARG A 210 -26.62 -5.00 5.67
N GLU A 211 -26.02 -5.93 6.40
CA GLU A 211 -25.86 -5.88 7.86
C GLU A 211 -24.83 -4.84 8.29
N GLU A 212 -23.64 -4.79 7.67
CA GLU A 212 -22.61 -3.81 8.04
C GLU A 212 -23.07 -2.36 7.78
N LYS A 213 -23.79 -2.14 6.67
CA LYS A 213 -24.47 -0.87 6.38
C LYS A 213 -25.57 -0.54 7.39
N ALA A 214 -26.28 -1.55 7.90
CA ALA A 214 -27.33 -1.37 8.91
C ALA A 214 -26.73 -1.07 10.29
N ILE A 215 -25.64 -1.74 10.66
CA ILE A 215 -24.92 -1.54 11.93
C ILE A 215 -24.35 -0.12 12.02
N GLU A 216 -23.70 0.40 10.98
CA GLU A 216 -23.15 1.76 11.02
C GLU A 216 -24.27 2.83 10.97
N LYS A 217 -25.38 2.56 10.27
CA LYS A 217 -26.58 3.42 10.30
C LYS A 217 -27.25 3.45 11.67
N ALA A 218 -27.27 2.31 12.38
CA ALA A 218 -27.75 2.23 13.76
C ALA A 218 -26.82 2.97 14.73
N ARG A 219 -25.50 2.87 14.52
CA ARG A 219 -24.49 3.60 15.31
C ARG A 219 -24.59 5.12 15.14
N MET A 220 -24.91 5.60 13.93
CA MET A 220 -25.19 7.02 13.68
C MET A 220 -26.48 7.53 14.34
N LYS A 221 -27.41 6.63 14.71
CA LYS A 221 -28.66 6.97 15.40
C LYS A 221 -28.60 6.81 16.93
N GLY A 222 -27.46 6.41 17.49
CA GLY A 222 -27.25 6.35 18.94
C GLY A 222 -27.84 5.10 19.63
N GLU A 223 -28.20 4.05 18.90
CA GLU A 223 -28.77 2.82 19.47
C GLU A 223 -27.68 1.76 19.71
N ALA A 224 -27.55 1.27 20.94
CA ALA A 224 -26.52 0.29 21.32
C ALA A 224 -26.97 -1.18 21.09
N SER A 225 -26.14 -1.89 20.33
CA SER A 225 -25.83 -3.33 20.24
C SER A 225 -26.90 -4.43 20.41
N LEU A 226 -26.99 -5.32 19.41
CA LEU A 226 -27.31 -6.74 19.60
C LEU A 226 -26.30 -7.62 18.84
N GLY A 227 -25.88 -8.71 19.47
CA GLY A 227 -24.73 -9.52 19.06
C GLY A 227 -24.99 -10.54 17.95
N GLY A 228 -23.87 -11.06 17.44
CA GLY A 228 -23.72 -12.51 17.25
C GLY A 228 -24.05 -13.12 15.88
N GLN A 229 -23.47 -12.63 14.78
CA GLN A 229 -23.11 -13.47 13.63
C GLN A 229 -21.77 -13.04 13.04
N LYS A 230 -20.91 -13.98 12.65
CA LYS A 230 -19.65 -13.68 11.94
C LYS A 230 -20.00 -13.15 10.55
N PRO A 231 -19.67 -11.90 10.20
CA PRO A 231 -20.11 -11.31 8.94
C PRO A 231 -19.45 -12.04 7.76
N THR A 232 -20.26 -12.51 6.81
CA THR A 232 -19.79 -12.76 5.44
C THR A 232 -19.31 -11.44 4.88
N ARG A 233 -17.98 -11.26 4.84
CA ARG A 233 -17.35 -10.02 4.39
C ARG A 233 -17.82 -9.68 2.97
N PRO A 234 -18.26 -8.45 2.70
CA PRO A 234 -18.52 -8.02 1.33
C PRO A 234 -17.28 -8.23 0.47
N ILE A 235 -17.47 -8.59 -0.80
CA ILE A 235 -16.40 -8.58 -1.79
C ILE A 235 -16.06 -7.10 -2.04
N LEU A 236 -14.94 -6.65 -1.48
CA LEU A 236 -14.46 -5.26 -1.61
C LEU A 236 -13.63 -5.14 -2.90
N GLU A 237 -13.89 -4.13 -3.74
CA GLU A 237 -13.08 -3.85 -4.93
C GLU A 237 -11.91 -2.91 -4.59
N GLY A 238 -11.22 -3.18 -3.47
CA GLY A 238 -10.17 -2.31 -2.97
C GLY A 238 -10.69 -1.04 -2.29
N GLY A 239 -9.79 -0.12 -1.96
CA GLY A 239 -10.10 1.11 -1.26
C GLY A 239 -8.86 1.93 -0.94
N LEU A 240 -9.03 3.03 -0.21
CA LEU A 240 -8.00 3.92 0.30
C LEU A 240 -8.13 4.11 1.82
N GLU A 241 -7.02 4.11 2.55
CA GLU A 241 -6.89 4.53 3.94
C GLU A 241 -6.10 5.84 3.98
N VAL A 242 -6.69 6.87 4.58
CA VAL A 242 -6.10 8.19 4.79
C VAL A 242 -5.74 8.34 6.27
N CYS A 243 -4.47 8.57 6.55
CA CYS A 243 -3.89 8.68 7.88
C CYS A 243 -3.22 10.06 8.07
N VAL A 244 -3.47 10.69 9.21
CA VAL A 244 -2.82 11.93 9.63
C VAL A 244 -1.90 11.64 10.81
N GLU A 245 -0.63 11.98 10.63
CA GLU A 245 0.45 11.60 11.53
C GLU A 245 1.32 12.80 11.88
N GLU A 246 1.89 12.75 13.07
CA GLU A 246 3.02 13.57 13.48
C GLU A 246 4.21 12.64 13.67
N VAL A 247 5.31 12.94 12.98
CA VAL A 247 6.52 12.13 13.06
C VAL A 247 7.14 12.38 14.43
N GLY A 248 7.33 11.32 15.21
CA GLY A 248 7.89 11.39 16.56
C GLY A 248 9.28 12.04 16.60
N LYS A 249 9.68 12.50 17.79
CA LYS A 249 10.95 13.24 18.00
C LYS A 249 12.21 12.45 17.67
N GLU A 250 12.12 11.13 17.55
CA GLU A 250 13.23 10.23 17.22
C GLU A 250 13.41 10.02 15.69
N GLY A 251 12.53 10.57 14.85
CA GLY A 251 12.49 10.33 13.39
C GLY A 251 13.48 11.14 12.53
N GLY A 252 14.65 11.50 13.05
CA GLY A 252 15.68 12.21 12.30
C GLY A 252 15.24 13.61 11.79
N ARG A 253 15.63 13.99 10.56
CA ARG A 253 15.33 15.31 9.95
C ARG A 253 13.83 15.61 9.75
N GLU A 254 12.95 14.63 9.92
CA GLU A 254 11.49 14.75 9.80
C GLU A 254 10.78 14.86 11.17
N ALA A 255 11.52 14.79 12.28
CA ALA A 255 10.98 14.86 13.64
C ALA A 255 10.12 16.12 13.84
N GLY A 256 8.90 15.94 14.35
CA GLY A 256 7.93 17.00 14.58
C GLY A 256 7.20 17.49 13.31
N LYS A 257 7.46 16.92 12.13
CA LYS A 257 6.67 17.22 10.93
C LYS A 257 5.33 16.49 10.96
N LYS A 258 4.29 17.18 10.52
CA LYS A 258 2.95 16.63 10.36
C LYS A 258 2.72 16.26 8.90
N ARG A 259 2.04 15.14 8.67
CA ARG A 259 1.79 14.62 7.32
C ARG A 259 0.46 13.89 7.21
N VAL A 260 -0.12 13.95 6.01
CA VAL A 260 -1.22 13.12 5.55
C VAL A 260 -0.63 12.05 4.64
N ARG A 261 -1.02 10.79 4.88
CA ARG A 261 -0.57 9.60 4.16
C ARG A 261 -1.78 8.83 3.66
N VAL A 262 -1.76 8.40 2.40
CA VAL A 262 -2.83 7.62 1.78
C VAL A 262 -2.31 6.28 1.32
N ARG A 263 -3.02 5.21 1.64
CA ARG A 263 -2.67 3.81 1.31
C ARG A 263 -3.83 3.12 0.62
N ARG A 264 -3.63 2.28 -0.41
CA ARG A 264 -4.74 1.39 -0.82
C ARG A 264 -5.02 0.36 0.29
N ILE A 265 -6.23 -0.17 0.34
CA ILE A 265 -6.66 -1.21 1.28
C ILE A 265 -7.55 -2.22 0.53
N ALA A 266 -7.80 -3.39 1.14
CA ALA A 266 -8.65 -4.43 0.57
C ALA A 266 -8.22 -4.89 -0.86
N MET A 267 -6.90 -4.98 -1.08
CA MET A 267 -6.28 -5.39 -2.35
C MET A 267 -6.16 -6.92 -2.44
N GLU A 268 -7.29 -7.62 -2.50
CA GLU A 268 -7.35 -9.08 -2.64
C GLU A 268 -7.04 -9.56 -4.08
N GLU A 269 -7.02 -10.88 -4.31
CA GLU A 269 -6.78 -11.41 -5.66
C GLU A 269 -7.93 -11.04 -6.60
N GLY A 270 -7.61 -10.52 -7.79
CA GLY A 270 -8.63 -10.09 -8.74
C GLY A 270 -9.27 -8.72 -8.42
N THR A 271 -8.81 -8.02 -7.37
CA THR A 271 -9.26 -6.65 -7.09
C THR A 271 -8.90 -5.71 -8.26
N VAL A 272 -9.92 -5.14 -8.89
CA VAL A 272 -9.77 -4.16 -9.97
C VAL A 272 -9.54 -2.78 -9.38
N VAL A 273 -8.36 -2.21 -9.62
CA VAL A 273 -8.06 -0.82 -9.22
C VAL A 273 -8.95 0.14 -10.01
N LYS A 274 -9.73 0.95 -9.29
CA LYS A 274 -10.57 2.01 -9.88
C LYS A 274 -9.76 3.27 -10.12
N ALA A 275 -8.80 3.21 -11.05
CA ALA A 275 -7.78 4.25 -11.24
C ALA A 275 -8.35 5.68 -11.42
N MET A 276 -9.49 5.83 -12.10
CA MET A 276 -10.15 7.13 -12.27
C MET A 276 -10.73 7.67 -10.95
N SER A 277 -11.50 6.85 -10.22
CA SER A 277 -12.06 7.24 -8.93
C SER A 277 -10.97 7.44 -7.86
N GLU A 278 -9.88 6.66 -7.92
CA GLU A 278 -8.70 6.87 -7.09
C GLU A 278 -8.07 8.23 -7.37
N ARG A 279 -7.82 8.57 -8.64
CA ARG A 279 -7.26 9.88 -9.01
C ARG A 279 -8.13 11.04 -8.54
N GLU A 280 -9.45 10.95 -8.76
CA GLU A 280 -10.42 11.95 -8.29
C GLU A 280 -10.38 12.13 -6.76
N LEU A 281 -10.30 11.03 -6.00
CA LEU A 281 -10.15 11.08 -4.54
C LEU A 281 -8.83 11.74 -4.13
N LEU A 282 -7.73 11.42 -4.79
CA LEU A 282 -6.41 11.98 -4.45
C LEU A 282 -6.30 13.48 -4.78
N GLU A 283 -6.85 13.92 -5.92
CA GLU A 283 -6.93 15.34 -6.29
C GLU A 283 -7.82 16.11 -5.31
N SER A 284 -9.01 15.56 -5.01
CA SER A 284 -9.92 16.13 -4.03
C SER A 284 -9.29 16.23 -2.64
N LEU A 285 -8.50 15.24 -2.23
CA LEU A 285 -7.84 15.22 -0.93
C LEU A 285 -6.75 16.29 -0.83
N LYS A 286 -5.98 16.51 -1.90
CA LYS A 286 -4.97 17.59 -1.94
C LYS A 286 -5.63 18.95 -1.68
N ALA A 287 -6.73 19.24 -2.37
CA ALA A 287 -7.47 20.48 -2.20
C ALA A 287 -8.00 20.66 -0.76
N GLU A 288 -8.48 19.59 -0.14
CA GLU A 288 -8.99 19.61 1.23
C GLU A 288 -7.88 19.89 2.26
N VAL A 289 -6.72 19.27 2.09
CA VAL A 289 -5.54 19.49 2.95
C VAL A 289 -5.06 20.93 2.84
N GLU A 290 -4.94 21.46 1.61
CA GLU A 290 -4.54 22.85 1.37
C GLU A 290 -5.54 23.86 1.97
N SER A 291 -6.84 23.58 1.83
CA SER A 291 -7.91 24.42 2.40
C SER A 291 -7.83 24.47 3.92
N THR A 292 -7.68 23.29 4.55
CA THR A 292 -7.55 23.14 6.01
C THR A 292 -6.30 23.85 6.53
N GLU A 293 -5.18 23.74 5.82
CA GLU A 293 -3.93 24.42 6.18
C GLU A 293 -4.05 25.94 6.07
N LYS A 294 -4.71 26.46 5.02
CA LYS A 294 -4.97 27.90 4.86
C LYS A 294 -5.88 28.44 5.97
N MET A 295 -6.94 27.72 6.33
CA MET A 295 -7.85 28.14 7.42
C MET A 295 -7.13 28.18 8.77
N ALA A 296 -6.32 27.17 9.07
CA ALA A 296 -5.52 27.14 10.29
C ALA A 296 -4.47 28.26 10.33
N ALA A 297 -3.81 28.56 9.21
CA ALA A 297 -2.86 29.66 9.11
C ALA A 297 -3.50 31.05 9.33
N GLN A 298 -4.80 31.18 9.03
CA GLN A 298 -5.58 32.41 9.24
C GLN A 298 -6.25 32.48 10.63
N GLY A 299 -6.02 31.50 11.52
CA GLY A 299 -6.60 31.46 12.86
C GLY A 299 -8.10 31.14 12.89
N ARG A 300 -8.67 30.57 11.82
CA ARG A 300 -10.08 30.15 11.76
C ARG A 300 -10.17 28.67 12.16
N SER A 301 -11.06 28.34 13.11
CA SER A 301 -11.25 26.94 13.52
C SER A 301 -12.07 26.16 12.48
N VAL A 302 -11.71 24.89 12.29
CA VAL A 302 -12.44 23.96 11.42
C VAL A 302 -13.48 23.22 12.27
N GLY A 303 -14.64 23.85 12.43
CA GLY A 303 -15.83 23.22 13.03
C GLY A 303 -16.46 24.01 14.18
N GLY A 304 -17.43 24.85 13.85
CA GLY A 304 -18.36 25.48 14.78
C GLY A 304 -19.81 25.16 14.38
N GLY A 305 -20.19 23.89 14.45
CA GLY A 305 -21.59 23.47 14.48
C GLY A 305 -21.94 23.09 15.91
N ALA A 306 -22.79 23.90 16.56
CA ALA A 306 -23.25 23.67 17.93
C ALA A 306 -23.94 22.30 18.08
N PRO A 307 -23.83 21.63 19.24
CA PRO A 307 -24.68 20.47 19.52
C PRO A 307 -26.15 20.92 19.64
N PRO A 308 -27.11 20.20 19.06
CA PRO A 308 -28.52 20.47 19.33
C PRO A 308 -28.80 20.16 20.81
N ALA A 309 -29.59 21.06 21.42
CA ALA A 309 -30.13 20.93 22.77
C ALA A 309 -31.12 19.77 22.89
#